data_AF-A0AAW1M0K7-F1
#
_entry.id   AF-A0AAW1M0K7-F1
#
_cell.length_a   1.000
_cell.length_b   1.000
_cell.length_c   1.000
_cell.angle_alpha   90.00
_cell.angle_beta   90.00
_cell.angle_gamma   90.00
#
_symmetry.space_group_name_H-M   'P 1'
#
loop_
_entity.id
_entity.type
_entity.pdbx_description
1 polymer ?
#
loop_
_entity_poly.entity_id
_entity_poly.type
_entity_poly.pdbx_seq_one_letter_code
_entity_poly.pdbx_strand_id
1 'polypeptide(L)'
;MVAAVHEKKWFGGGIRDTKSHTILYNGKETGNKEFGVAFIVNNKLKHNIVDFKAINERLFGIRLKTKFFKLSVINAHSSIEEHQIESKEEIESKEECYE
;
A
#
# COMPACT_ATOMS: atom_id res chain seq x y z
N MET A 1 1.30 -15.71 -7.75
CA MET A 1 0.95 -14.28 -7.88
C MET A 1 1.05 -13.62 -6.53
N VAL A 2 1.52 -12.38 -6.50
CA VAL A 2 1.48 -11.48 -5.35
C VAL A 2 0.78 -10.21 -5.83
N ALA A 3 -0.26 -9.77 -5.12
CA ALA A 3 -0.98 -8.53 -5.42
C ALA A 3 -0.97 -7.61 -4.20
N ALA A 4 -0.72 -6.33 -4.42
CA ALA A 4 -0.84 -5.27 -3.41
C ALA A 4 -2.24 -4.65 -3.50
N VAL A 5 -2.89 -4.47 -2.35
CA VAL A 5 -4.24 -3.89 -2.24
C VAL A 5 -4.21 -2.72 -1.28
N HIS A 6 -4.86 -1.61 -1.66
CA HIS A 6 -5.06 -0.42 -0.85
C HIS A 6 -6.55 -0.31 -0.45
N GLU A 7 -6.85 0.48 0.58
CA GLU A 7 -8.22 0.81 1.06
C GLU A 7 -9.08 -0.38 1.51
N LYS A 8 -8.46 -1.32 2.22
CA LYS A 8 -9.19 -2.51 2.66
C LYS A 8 -10.26 -2.23 3.73
N LYS A 9 -10.13 -1.13 4.48
CA LYS A 9 -11.05 -0.71 5.55
C LYS A 9 -11.28 -1.79 6.62
N TRP A 10 -10.23 -2.56 6.96
CA TRP A 10 -10.25 -3.58 8.01
C TRP A 10 -9.51 -3.06 9.24
N PHE A 11 -9.93 -3.50 10.44
CA PHE A 11 -9.19 -3.21 11.67
C PHE A 11 -8.09 -4.23 11.93
N GLY A 12 -7.05 -3.75 12.60
CA GLY A 12 -5.91 -4.51 13.07
C GLY A 12 -5.02 -5.06 11.95
N GLY A 13 -4.01 -5.81 12.38
CA GLY A 13 -3.09 -6.53 11.50
C GLY A 13 -3.20 -8.04 11.66
N GLY A 14 -2.88 -8.78 10.59
CA GLY A 14 -2.82 -10.23 10.68
C GLY A 14 -2.61 -10.98 9.38
N ILE A 15 -2.69 -12.30 9.50
CA ILE A 15 -2.61 -13.25 8.40
C ILE A 15 -3.94 -13.98 8.31
N ARG A 16 -4.54 -13.98 7.11
CA ARG A 16 -5.76 -14.74 6.84
C ARG A 16 -5.53 -15.69 5.68
N ASP A 17 -5.61 -16.98 5.96
CA ASP A 17 -5.51 -18.02 4.95
C ASP A 17 -6.88 -18.29 4.29
N THR A 18 -6.83 -18.47 2.98
CA THR A 18 -7.95 -18.93 2.14
C THR A 18 -7.53 -20.22 1.43
N LYS A 19 -8.46 -20.85 0.69
CA LYS A 19 -8.16 -22.10 -0.04
C LYS A 19 -6.94 -21.98 -0.98
N SER A 20 -6.77 -20.84 -1.64
CA SER A 20 -5.74 -20.65 -2.68
C SER A 20 -4.74 -19.54 -2.40
N HIS A 21 -5.04 -18.64 -1.46
CA HIS A 21 -4.22 -17.46 -1.17
C HIS A 21 -4.10 -17.18 0.34
N THR A 22 -2.97 -16.61 0.74
CA THR A 22 -2.72 -16.03 2.06
C THR A 22 -2.82 -14.52 1.93
N ILE A 23 -3.61 -13.90 2.79
CA ILE A 23 -3.76 -12.46 2.85
C ILE A 23 -3.01 -11.94 4.08
N LEU A 24 -1.95 -11.18 3.85
CA LEU A 24 -1.29 -10.38 4.87
C LEU A 24 -1.97 -9.02 4.87
N TYR A 25 -2.44 -8.51 6.01
CA TYR A 25 -3.10 -7.21 6.06
C TYR A 25 -2.72 -6.40 7.29
N ASN A 26 -2.88 -5.09 7.17
CA ASN A 26 -2.78 -4.13 8.25
C ASN A 26 -3.78 -3.00 8.06
N GLY A 27 -4.36 -2.52 9.15
CA GLY A 27 -5.24 -1.36 9.19
C GLY A 27 -5.16 -0.68 10.56
N LYS A 28 -6.03 0.31 10.79
CA LYS A 28 -6.13 0.98 12.09
C LYS A 28 -6.56 -0.02 13.18
N GLU A 29 -6.12 0.15 14.42
CA GLU A 29 -6.59 -0.68 15.54
C GLU A 29 -7.98 -0.26 16.03
N THR A 30 -8.24 1.06 16.05
CA THR A 30 -9.47 1.67 16.56
C THR A 30 -9.88 2.88 15.71
N GLY A 31 -11.10 3.40 15.93
CA GLY A 31 -11.62 4.58 15.22
C GLY A 31 -12.34 4.24 13.93
N ASN A 32 -12.21 5.07 12.90
CA ASN A 32 -12.86 4.82 11.61
C ASN A 32 -12.13 3.76 10.78
N LYS A 33 -12.89 2.94 10.04
CA LYS A 33 -12.37 1.98 9.06
C LYS A 33 -11.91 2.68 7.79
N GLU A 34 -10.83 3.44 7.90
CA GLU A 34 -10.20 4.16 6.80
C GLU A 34 -8.85 3.52 6.46
N PHE A 35 -8.42 3.70 5.20
CA PHE A 35 -7.18 3.15 4.68
C PHE A 35 -7.12 1.62 4.82
N GLY A 36 -5.95 1.09 5.14
CA GLY A 36 -5.67 -0.34 5.23
C GLY A 36 -4.98 -0.84 3.97
N VAL A 37 -3.95 -1.63 4.20
CA VAL A 37 -3.05 -2.16 3.18
C VAL A 37 -2.95 -3.67 3.32
N ALA A 38 -2.84 -4.36 2.19
CA ALA A 38 -2.71 -5.80 2.19
C ALA A 38 -1.86 -6.33 1.03
N PHE A 39 -1.32 -7.52 1.24
CA PHE A 39 -0.79 -8.38 0.19
C PHE A 39 -1.62 -9.66 0.09
N ILE A 40 -2.02 -9.99 -1.12
CA ILE A 40 -2.62 -11.28 -1.44
C ILE A 40 -1.56 -12.12 -2.13
N VAL A 41 -1.14 -13.20 -1.46
CA VAL A 41 -0.08 -14.09 -1.92
C VAL A 41 -0.68 -15.45 -2.25
N ASN A 42 -0.43 -15.97 -3.44
CA ASN A 42 -0.84 -17.34 -3.78
C ASN A 42 -0.15 -18.34 -2.82
N ASN A 43 -0.87 -19.35 -2.33
CA ASN A 43 -0.35 -20.31 -1.35
C ASN A 43 0.92 -21.03 -1.84
N LYS A 44 1.10 -21.20 -3.16
CA LYS A 44 2.34 -21.74 -3.75
C LYS A 44 3.58 -20.90 -3.45
N LEU A 45 3.40 -19.60 -3.19
CA LEU A 45 4.47 -18.64 -2.86
C LEU A 45 4.54 -18.30 -1.37
N LYS A 46 3.66 -18.86 -0.52
CA LYS A 46 3.63 -18.55 0.92
C LYS A 46 4.96 -18.86 1.60
N HIS A 47 5.56 -19.99 1.27
CA HIS A 47 6.86 -20.42 1.81
C HIS A 47 8.03 -19.53 1.35
N ASN A 48 7.83 -18.71 0.32
CA ASN A 48 8.84 -17.74 -0.13
C ASN A 48 8.81 -16.46 0.70
N ILE A 49 7.79 -16.22 1.52
CA ILE A 49 7.71 -15.05 2.39
C ILE A 49 8.73 -15.25 3.51
N VAL A 50 9.76 -14.41 3.52
CA VAL A 50 10.83 -14.41 4.52
C VAL A 50 10.42 -13.56 5.72
N ASP A 51 9.81 -12.42 5.44
CA ASP A 51 9.48 -11.41 6.43
C ASP A 51 8.38 -10.50 5.88
N PHE A 52 7.62 -9.88 6.78
CA PHE A 52 6.68 -8.84 6.44
C PHE A 52 6.58 -7.84 7.60
N LYS A 53 6.48 -6.56 7.25
CA LYS A 53 6.41 -5.49 8.24
C LYS A 53 5.35 -4.47 7.84
N ALA A 54 4.30 -4.42 8.64
CA ALA A 54 3.36 -3.32 8.61
C ALA A 54 3.93 -2.15 9.42
N ILE A 55 4.01 -0.97 8.80
CA ILE A 55 4.51 0.24 9.46
C ILE A 55 3.33 1.05 10.01
N ASN A 56 2.29 1.21 9.20
CA ASN A 56 1.02 1.85 9.57
C ASN A 56 -0.08 1.36 8.62
N GLU A 57 -1.26 1.97 8.67
CA GLU A 57 -2.42 1.63 7.84
C GLU A 57 -2.25 1.99 6.34
N ARG A 58 -1.14 2.65 5.96
CA ARG A 58 -0.80 3.09 4.60
C ARG A 58 0.48 2.48 4.04
N LEU A 59 1.34 1.91 4.89
CA LEU A 59 2.66 1.39 4.52
C LEU A 59 2.84 -0.05 4.99
N PHE A 60 3.04 -0.96 4.04
CA PHE A 60 3.26 -2.37 4.30
C PHE A 60 4.33 -2.94 3.37
N GLY A 61 5.40 -3.50 3.93
CA GLY A 61 6.43 -4.22 3.18
C GLY A 61 6.34 -5.74 3.36
N ILE A 62 6.67 -6.49 2.30
CA ILE A 62 6.94 -7.93 2.35
C ILE A 62 8.31 -8.21 1.73
N ARG A 63 8.99 -9.24 2.24
CA ARG A 63 10.25 -9.76 1.70
C ARG A 63 10.04 -11.18 1.22
N LEU A 64 10.38 -11.42 -0.04
CA LEU A 64 10.26 -12.69 -0.72
C LEU A 64 11.65 -13.24 -1.05
N LYS A 65 11.86 -14.53 -0.83
CA LYS A 65 13.00 -15.28 -1.34
C LYS A 65 12.62 -15.90 -2.67
N THR A 66 13.14 -15.36 -3.76
CA THR A 66 13.01 -15.99 -5.08
C THR A 66 14.17 -16.96 -5.32
N LYS A 67 14.19 -17.65 -6.48
CA LYS A 67 15.29 -18.54 -6.86
C LYS A 67 16.63 -17.81 -7.00
N PHE A 68 16.61 -16.57 -7.49
CA PHE A 68 17.83 -15.85 -7.91
C PHE A 68 18.20 -14.70 -6.98
N PHE A 69 17.23 -14.07 -6.32
CA PHE A 69 17.45 -12.92 -5.45
C PHE A 69 16.38 -12.78 -4.37
N LYS A 70 16.65 -11.95 -3.38
CA LYS A 70 15.63 -11.52 -2.40
C LYS A 70 14.92 -10.30 -2.97
N LEU A 71 13.59 -10.35 -3.02
CA LEU A 71 12.76 -9.26 -3.50
C LEU A 71 12.03 -8.64 -2.31
N SER A 72 12.14 -7.32 -2.13
CA SER A 72 11.30 -6.58 -1.18
C SER A 72 10.27 -5.79 -1.95
N VAL A 73 8.99 -5.95 -1.59
CA VAL A 73 7.87 -5.22 -2.21
C VAL A 73 7.24 -4.34 -1.14
N ILE A 74 7.10 -3.06 -1.44
CA ILE A 74 6.50 -2.07 -0.55
C ILE A 74 5.18 -1.62 -1.17
N ASN A 75 4.10 -1.78 -0.41
CA ASN A 75 2.78 -1.25 -0.68
C ASN A 75 2.67 0.07 0.10
N ALA A 76 2.56 1.17 -0.63
CA ALA A 76 2.44 2.51 -0.09
C ALA A 76 1.20 3.19 -0.67
N HIS A 77 0.23 3.46 0.19
CA HIS A 77 -0.91 4.30 -0.15
C HIS A 77 -0.53 5.76 0.07
N SER A 78 -0.26 6.47 -1.03
CA SER A 78 0.02 7.91 -0.99
C SER A 78 -1.23 8.67 -0.58
N SER A 79 -1.09 9.64 0.33
CA SER A 79 -2.09 10.69 0.46
C SER A 79 -2.15 11.40 -0.89
N ILE A 80 -3.31 11.40 -1.53
CA ILE A 80 -3.60 12.47 -2.47
C ILE A 80 -3.98 13.63 -1.56
N GLU A 81 -2.98 14.36 -1.03
CA GLU A 81 -3.23 15.79 -0.96
C GLU A 81 -3.47 16.16 -2.41
N GLU A 82 -4.65 16.70 -2.72
CA GLU A 82 -4.82 17.48 -3.91
C GLU A 82 -3.73 18.55 -3.82
N HIS A 83 -2.54 18.27 -4.38
CA HIS A 83 -1.78 19.34 -4.98
C HIS A 83 -2.80 19.91 -5.94
N GLN A 84 -3.39 21.06 -5.56
CA GLN A 84 -4.09 21.88 -6.52
C GLN A 84 -3.08 22.06 -7.63
N ILE A 85 -3.27 21.30 -8.70
CA ILE A 85 -2.53 21.50 -9.92
C ILE A 85 -3.10 22.83 -10.35
N GLU A 86 -2.46 23.91 -9.88
CA GLU A 86 -2.75 25.27 -10.34
C GLU A 86 -2.73 25.14 -11.86
N SER A 87 -3.89 25.38 -12.47
CA SER A 87 -4.03 25.18 -13.90
C SER A 87 -3.01 26.10 -14.56
N LYS A 88 -2.50 25.71 -15.73
CA LYS A 88 -1.46 26.50 -16.42
C LYS A 88 -1.88 27.96 -16.66
N GLU A 89 -3.19 28.21 -16.68
CA GLU A 89 -3.86 29.51 -16.79
C GLU A 89 -3.72 30.38 -15.51
N GLU A 90 -3.67 29.78 -14.32
CA GLU A 90 -3.45 30.50 -13.05
C GLU A 90 -1.98 30.95 -12.87
N ILE A 91 -1.04 30.28 -13.54
CA ILE A 91 0.38 30.66 -13.53
C ILE A 91 0.61 31.86 -14.47
N GLU A 92 0.02 31.85 -15.67
CA GLU A 92 0.18 32.90 -16.68
C GLU A 92 -0.49 34.23 -16.24
N SER A 93 -1.67 34.16 -15.62
CA SER A 93 -2.35 35.34 -15.07
C SER A 93 -1.65 35.98 -13.86
N LYS A 94 -0.83 35.20 -13.14
CA LYS A 94 0.01 35.74 -12.06
C LYS A 94 1.25 36.45 -12.59
N GLU A 95 1.78 36.06 -13.75
CA GLU A 95 2.92 36.76 -14.37
C GLU A 95 2.53 38.13 -14.96
N GLU A 96 1.32 38.28 -15.51
CA GLU A 96 0.81 39.58 -16.01
C GLU A 96 0.47 40.60 -14.90
N CYS A 97 0.23 40.17 -13.66
CA CYS A 97 -0.07 41.07 -12.54
C CYS A 97 1.19 41.68 -11.88
N TYR A 98 2.40 41.31 -12.31
CA TYR A 98 3.66 41.87 -11.80
C TYR A 98 4.39 42.80 -12.80
N GLU A 99 3.77 43.15 -13.93
CA GLU A 99 4.24 44.23 -14.82
C GLU A 99 3.47 45.54 -14.63
#